data_AF-A0A239RIH2-F1
#
_entry.id   AF-A0A239RIH2-F1
#
_cell.length_a   1.000
_cell.length_b   1.000
_cell.length_c   1.000
_cell.angle_alpha   90.00
_cell.angle_beta   90.00
_cell.angle_gamma   90.00
#
_symmetry.space_group_name_H-M   'P 1'
#
loop_
_entity.id
_entity.type
_entity.pdbx_description
1 polymer ?
#
loop_
_entity_poly.entity_id
_entity_poly.type
_entity_poly.pdbx_seq_one_letter_code
_entity_poly.pdbx_strand_id
1 'polypeptide(L)' 'MSKIKFELNRAGVAELMKSSAMQEILTEEAGRIRNKCGDGYEQDVYVGRNRANAMITASSFKAKRDNLKNNTLLKAVSK' A
#
# COMPACT_ATOMS: atom_id res chain seq x y z
N MET A 1 20.11 -21.40 31.93
CA MET A 1 19.98 -20.46 30.79
C MET A 1 19.90 -19.06 31.34
N SER A 2 20.86 -18.20 30.99
CA SER A 2 20.83 -16.77 31.35
C SER A 2 19.59 -16.11 30.75
N LYS A 3 18.95 -15.19 31.48
CA LYS A 3 17.80 -14.41 30.98
C LYS A 3 18.31 -13.44 29.89
N ILE A 4 18.21 -13.84 28.62
CA ILE A 4 18.45 -12.94 27.50
C ILE A 4 17.27 -11.96 27.42
N LYS A 5 17.56 -10.66 27.48
CA LYS A 5 16.57 -9.60 27.29
C LYS A 5 16.63 -9.13 25.84
N PHE A 6 15.57 -9.35 25.08
CA PHE A 6 15.42 -8.81 23.74
C PHE A 6 14.66 -7.48 23.81
N GLU A 7 15.24 -6.43 23.24
CA GLU A 7 14.61 -5.12 23.11
C GLU A 7 14.55 -4.70 21.64
N LEU A 8 13.38 -4.25 21.20
CA LEU A 8 13.17 -3.85 19.82
C LEU A 8 13.80 -2.48 19.55
N ASN A 9 14.66 -2.39 18.54
CA ASN A 9 15.13 -1.10 18.02
C ASN A 9 14.00 -0.38 17.28
N ARG A 10 13.22 0.43 18.00
CA ARG A 10 12.06 1.15 17.43
C ARG A 10 12.48 2.14 16.35
N ALA A 11 13.64 2.78 16.48
CA ALA A 11 14.15 3.72 15.48
C ALA A 11 14.48 3.01 14.18
N GLY A 12 15.20 1.88 14.25
CA GLY A 12 15.52 1.05 13.08
C GLY A 12 14.27 0.48 12.41
N VAL A 13 13.26 0.08 13.18
CA VAL A 13 11.97 -0.36 12.61
C VAL A 13 11.29 0.79 11.86
N ALA A 14 11.26 1.99 12.42
CA ALA A 14 10.64 3.14 11.76
C ALA A 14 11.40 3.54 10.48
N GLU A 15 12.73 3.42 10.47
CA GLU A 15 13.56 3.62 9.27
C GLU A 15 13.25 2.56 8.20
N LEU A 16 13.23 1.28 8.58
CA LEU A 16 12.86 0.18 7.68
C LEU A 16 11.48 0.39 7.06
N MET A 17 10.48 0.79 7.86
CA MET A 17 9.12 1.04 7.38
C MET A 17 9.00 2.25 6.42
N LYS A 18 10.02 3.10 6.33
CA LYS A 18 10.10 4.24 5.40
C LYS A 18 11.09 4.00 4.25
N SER A 19 11.85 2.92 4.31
CA SER A 19 12.92 2.60 3.36
C SER A 19 12.41 2.53 1.91
N SER A 20 13.32 2.74 0.96
CA SER A 20 13.04 2.54 -0.47
C SER A 20 12.55 1.12 -0.75
N ALA A 21 13.17 0.11 -0.12
CA ALA A 21 12.75 -1.28 -0.24
C ALA A 21 11.27 -1.48 0.18
N MET A 22 10.83 -0.84 1.27
CA MET A 22 9.42 -0.90 1.67
C MET A 22 8.50 -0.20 0.64
N GLN A 23 8.95 0.92 0.06
CA GLN A 23 8.20 1.63 -0.98
C GLN A 23 8.09 0.81 -2.28
N GLU A 24 9.13 0.08 -2.66
CA GLU A 24 9.12 -0.83 -3.81
C GLU A 24 8.12 -1.97 -3.61
N ILE A 25 8.13 -2.61 -2.44
CA ILE A 25 7.15 -3.66 -2.08
C ILE A 25 5.73 -3.10 -2.17
N LEU A 26 5.48 -1.94 -1.58
CA LEU A 26 4.17 -1.28 -1.62
C LEU A 26 3.74 -0.91 -3.05
N THR A 27 4.68 -0.46 -3.88
CA THR A 27 4.43 -0.13 -5.29
C THR A 27 4.02 -1.37 -6.08
N GLU A 28 4.69 -2.50 -5.83
CA GLU A 28 4.38 -3.77 -6.49
C GLU A 28 3.01 -4.30 -6.08
N GLU A 29 2.72 -4.33 -4.78
CA GLU A 29 1.41 -4.74 -4.25
C GLU A 29 0.28 -3.85 -4.79
N ALA A 30 0.46 -2.53 -4.77
CA ALA A 30 -0.50 -1.60 -5.33
C ALA A 30 -0.70 -1.80 -6.84
N GLY A 31 0.38 -2.09 -7.57
CA GLY A 31 0.35 -2.44 -9.00
C GLY A 31 -0.49 -3.66 -9.28
N ARG A 32 -0.33 -4.71 -8.48
CA ARG A 32 -1.12 -5.94 -8.61
C ARG A 32 -2.60 -5.69 -8.36
N ILE A 33 -2.97 -4.85 -7.38
CA ILE A 33 -4.37 -4.51 -7.11
C ILE A 33 -4.94 -3.60 -8.21
N ARG A 34 -4.23 -2.53 -8.59
CA ARG A 34 -4.64 -1.60 -9.66
C ARG A 34 -4.92 -2.34 -10.97
N ASN A 35 -4.06 -3.29 -11.34
CA ASN A 35 -4.23 -4.08 -12.56
C ASN A 35 -5.50 -4.95 -12.53
N LYS A 36 -6.00 -5.37 -11.35
CA LYS A 36 -7.30 -6.04 -11.22
C LYS A 36 -8.48 -5.10 -11.43
N CYS A 37 -8.33 -3.82 -11.10
CA CYS A 37 -9.40 -2.81 -11.25
C CYS A 37 -9.60 -2.36 -12.70
N GLY A 38 -8.56 -2.43 -13.52
CA GLY A 38 -8.59 -2.05 -14.94
C GLY A 38 -8.31 -0.57 -15.19
N ASP A 39 -8.71 -0.09 -16.37
CA ASP A 39 -8.32 1.24 -16.87
C ASP A 39 -8.90 2.40 -16.04
N GLY A 40 -8.08 3.44 -15.88
CA GLY A 40 -8.47 4.70 -15.23
C GLY A 40 -8.38 4.67 -13.70
N TYR A 41 -7.81 3.61 -13.13
CA TYR A 41 -7.30 3.56 -11.77
C TYR A 41 -5.81 3.87 -11.76
N GLU A 42 -5.40 4.70 -10.81
CA GLU A 42 -4.01 5.11 -10.62
C GLU A 42 -3.51 4.67 -9.25
N GLN A 43 -2.19 4.66 -9.08
CA GLN A 43 -1.57 4.40 -7.79
C GLN A 43 -0.50 5.45 -7.49
N ASP A 44 -0.28 5.68 -6.20
CA ASP A 44 0.84 6.47 -5.71
C ASP A 44 1.46 5.80 -4.47
N VAL A 45 2.65 6.27 -4.10
CA VAL A 45 3.32 5.92 -2.85
C VAL A 45 3.71 7.19 -2.12
N TYR A 46 3.44 7.21 -0.82
CA TYR A 46 3.73 8.33 0.04
C TYR A 46 4.42 7.88 1.34
N VAL A 47 5.53 8.53 1.67
CA VAL A 47 6.23 8.32 2.95
C VAL A 47 5.70 9.31 3.98
N GLY A 48 4.86 8.79 4.88
CA GLY A 48 4.35 9.57 6.01
C GLY A 48 5.34 9.62 7.18
N ARG A 49 4.87 10.21 8.29
CA ARG A 49 5.68 10.41 9.51
C ARG A 49 6.37 9.13 10.01
N ASN A 50 5.66 8.00 9.98
CA ASN A 50 6.09 6.75 10.62
C ASN A 50 6.30 5.57 9.66
N ARG A 51 5.78 5.64 8.42
CA ARG A 51 5.77 4.55 7.44
C ARG A 51 5.47 5.04 6.04
N ALA A 52 5.88 4.27 5.04
CA ALA A 52 5.37 4.38 3.69
C ALA A 52 3.97 3.76 3.58
N ASN A 53 3.13 4.35 2.74
CA ASN A 53 1.82 3.83 2.34
C ASN A 53 1.71 3.91 0.82
N ALA A 54 0.93 3.02 0.22
CA ALA A 54 0.49 3.14 -1.17
C ALA A 54 -1.03 3.37 -1.23
N MET A 55 -1.46 4.22 -2.15
CA MET A 55 -2.88 4.47 -2.41
C MET A 55 -3.22 4.06 -3.84
N ILE A 56 -4.47 3.61 -4.02
CA ILE A 56 -5.04 3.33 -5.34
C ILE A 56 -6.33 4.14 -5.44
N THR A 57 -6.46 4.92 -6.50
CA THR A 57 -7.56 5.87 -6.68
C THR A 57 -8.22 5.67 -8.04
N ALA A 58 -9.55 5.79 -8.07
CA ALA A 58 -10.29 5.89 -9.32
C ALA A 58 -10.18 7.32 -9.87
N SER A 59 -9.29 7.54 -10.83
CA SER A 59 -8.99 8.89 -11.34
C SER A 59 -9.95 9.31 -12.44
N SER A 60 -10.29 8.41 -13.37
CA SER A 60 -11.19 8.71 -14.49
C SER A 60 -12.68 8.70 -14.07
N PHE A 61 -13.52 9.45 -14.79
CA PHE A 61 -14.98 9.40 -14.59
C PHE A 61 -15.55 7.99 -14.78
N LYS A 62 -15.02 7.22 -15.74
CA LYS A 62 -15.41 5.83 -15.99
C LYS A 62 -15.06 4.94 -14.79
N ALA A 63 -13.85 5.04 -14.27
CA ALA A 63 -13.38 4.29 -13.11
C ALA A 63 -14.14 4.65 -11.83
N LYS A 64 -14.45 5.94 -11.61
CA LYS A 64 -15.27 6.36 -10.46
C LYS A 64 -16.66 5.73 -10.50
N ARG A 65 -17.31 5.74 -11.67
CA ARG A 65 -18.62 5.13 -11.88
C ARG A 65 -18.56 3.61 -11.72
N ASP A 66 -17.54 2.97 -12.26
CA ASP A 66 -17.31 1.53 -12.09
C ASP A 66 -17.15 1.16 -10.61
N ASN A 67 -16.23 1.83 -9.91
CA ASN A 67 -16.00 1.62 -8.48
C ASN A 67 -17.28 1.75 -7.65
N LEU A 68 -18.07 2.80 -7.91
CA LEU A 68 -19.32 3.06 -7.19
C LEU A 68 -20.38 1.97 -7.42
N LYS A 69 -20.47 1.45 -8.65
CA LYS A 69 -21.47 0.43 -8.99
C LYS A 69 -21.05 -0.97 -8.56
N ASN A 70 -19.77 -1.28 -8.64
CA ASN A 70 -19.26 -2.64 -8.55
C ASN A 70 -18.45 -2.91 -7.28
N ASN A 71 -18.16 -1.89 -6.47
CA ASN A 71 -17.25 -1.94 -5.32
C ASN A 71 -15.86 -2.46 -5.71
N THR A 72 -15.37 -2.04 -6.89
CA THR A 72 -14.19 -2.60 -7.55
C THR A 72 -12.94 -2.55 -6.66
N LEU A 73 -12.63 -1.41 -6.04
CA LEU A 73 -11.48 -1.30 -5.12
C LEU A 73 -11.64 -2.18 -3.88
N LEU A 74 -12.83 -2.20 -3.28
CA LEU A 74 -13.09 -3.01 -2.09
C LEU A 74 -12.87 -4.50 -2.38
N LYS A 75 -13.39 -4.97 -3.52
CA LYS A 75 -13.23 -6.36 -3.98
C LYS A 75 -11.81 -6.68 -4.41
N ALA A 76 -11.09 -5.73 -4.99
CA ALA A 76 -9.71 -5.95 -5.44
C ALA A 76 -8.72 -6.06 -4.27
N VAL A 77 -9.04 -5.41 -3.13
CA VAL A 77 -8.25 -5.45 -1.89
C VAL A 77 -8.62 -6.65 -1.01
N SER A 78 -9.89 -7.08 -1.01
CA SER A 78 -10.30 -8.31 -0.32
C SER A 78 -9.76 -9.54 -1.06
N LYS A 79 -9.04 -10.41 -0.34
CA LYS A 79 -8.66 -11.75 -0.82
C LYS A 79 -9.87 -12.63 -1.09
#